data_AF-A0A949RA19-F1
#
_entry.id   AF-A0A949RA19-F1
#
_cell.length_a   1.000
_cell.length_b   1.000
_cell.length_c   1.000
_cell.angle_alpha   90.00
_cell.angle_beta   90.00
_cell.angle_gamma   90.00
#
_symmetry.space_group_name_H-M   'P 1'
#
loop_
_entity.id
_entity.type
_entity.pdbx_description
1 polymer ?
#
loop_
_entity_poly.entity_id
_entity_poly.type
_entity_poly.pdbx_seq_one_letter_code
_entity_poly.pdbx_strand_id
1 'polypeptide(L)'
;MIDAYGLREKLDELDIASWWDEVAGGPIARHTVSVTLRRGHLHVRVDNAPLRQELGYMKERLAELLNERCGRTAVRSVTIG
;
A
#
# COMPACT_ATOMS: atom_id res chain seq x y z
N MET A 1 -10.71 -2.10 27.21
CA MET A 1 -9.40 -1.96 26.55
C MET A 1 -9.54 -2.38 25.09
N ILE A 2 -10.21 -1.60 24.23
CA ILE A 2 -10.56 -2.07 22.86
C ILE A 2 -10.38 -1.01 21.76
N ASP A 3 -10.35 0.29 22.04
CA ASP A 3 -10.37 1.29 20.94
C ASP A 3 -9.02 1.55 20.25
N ALA A 4 -7.90 1.23 20.89
CA ALA A 4 -6.58 1.58 20.36
C ALA A 4 -6.20 0.78 19.11
N TYR A 5 -6.61 -0.48 18.99
CA TYR A 5 -6.20 -1.35 17.89
C TYR A 5 -6.91 -0.95 16.58
N GLY A 6 -8.23 -0.82 16.61
CA GLY A 6 -9.00 -0.44 15.42
C GLY A 6 -8.72 0.99 14.96
N LEU A 7 -8.46 1.92 15.90
CA LEU A 7 -8.04 3.27 15.56
C LEU A 7 -6.68 3.27 14.83
N ARG A 8 -5.75 2.44 15.32
CA ARG A 8 -4.42 2.31 14.75
C ARG A 8 -4.44 1.72 13.34
N GLU A 9 -5.25 0.70 13.08
CA GLU A 9 -5.42 0.16 11.73
C GLU A 9 -5.99 1.19 10.75
N LYS A 10 -6.96 2.01 11.19
CA LYS A 10 -7.52 3.09 10.34
C LYS A 10 -6.49 4.17 10.04
N LEU A 11 -5.62 4.50 11.00
CA LEU A 11 -4.52 5.44 10.77
C LEU A 11 -3.52 4.87 9.76
N ASP A 12 -3.12 3.60 9.91
CA ASP A 12 -2.24 2.94 8.93
C ASP A 12 -2.82 2.94 7.51
N GLU A 13 -4.13 2.73 7.38
CA GLU A 13 -4.82 2.77 6.09
C GLU A 13 -4.73 4.16 5.44
N LEU A 14 -4.97 5.23 6.22
CA LEU A 14 -4.89 6.60 5.74
C LEU A 14 -3.45 7.00 5.40
N ASP A 15 -2.49 6.66 6.27
CA ASP A 15 -1.09 6.99 6.09
C ASP A 15 -0.53 6.31 4.84
N ILE A 16 -0.78 5.02 4.66
CA ILE A 16 -0.33 4.27 3.47
C ILE A 16 -0.94 4.82 2.18
N ALA A 17 -2.23 5.16 2.19
CA ALA A 17 -2.86 5.77 1.03
C ALA A 17 -2.23 7.14 0.72
N SER A 18 -1.88 7.93 1.73
CA SER A 18 -1.25 9.25 1.55
C SER A 18 0.21 9.19 1.07
N TRP A 19 0.95 8.14 1.44
CA TRP A 19 2.35 7.96 1.08
C TRP A 19 2.56 7.23 -0.25
N TRP A 20 1.52 6.60 -0.79
CA TRP A 20 1.62 5.77 -1.98
C TRP A 20 2.28 6.50 -3.15
N ASP A 21 1.85 7.72 -3.46
CA ASP A 21 2.34 8.47 -4.62
C ASP A 21 3.85 8.73 -4.56
N GLU A 22 4.37 8.98 -3.36
CA GLU A 22 5.80 9.19 -3.13
C GLU A 22 6.58 7.87 -3.19
N VAL A 23 6.04 6.79 -2.60
CA VAL A 23 6.73 5.49 -2.51
C VAL A 23 6.71 4.74 -3.84
N ALA A 24 5.58 4.77 -4.56
CA ALA A 24 5.41 4.14 -5.86
C ALA A 24 6.00 5.01 -7.00
N GLY A 25 6.05 6.32 -6.80
CA GLY A 25 6.54 7.27 -7.78
C GLY A 25 5.52 7.59 -8.89
N GLY A 26 5.74 8.72 -9.55
CA GLY A 26 4.79 9.33 -10.48
C GLY A 26 4.21 8.40 -11.56
N PRO A 27 4.99 7.57 -12.27
CA PRO A 27 4.45 6.68 -13.30
C PRO A 27 3.45 5.64 -12.75
N ILE A 28 3.76 5.04 -11.60
CA ILE A 28 2.91 4.02 -10.98
C ILE A 28 1.65 4.66 -10.40
N ALA A 29 1.83 5.76 -9.67
CA ALA A 29 0.75 6.52 -9.04
C ALA A 29 -0.32 6.96 -10.04
N ARG A 30 0.08 7.46 -11.22
CA ARG A 30 -0.82 7.94 -12.28
C ARG A 30 -1.78 6.89 -12.83
N HIS A 31 -1.40 5.62 -12.77
CA HIS A 31 -2.18 4.49 -13.25
C HIS A 31 -2.80 3.69 -12.10
N THR A 32 -2.55 4.11 -10.85
CA THR A 32 -3.16 3.50 -9.67
C THR A 32 -4.58 4.03 -9.50
N VAL A 33 -5.55 3.13 -9.61
CA VAL A 33 -6.98 3.42 -9.47
C VAL A 33 -7.38 3.47 -7.99
N SER A 34 -6.79 2.62 -7.17
CA SER A 34 -7.08 2.58 -5.73
C SER A 34 -5.97 1.91 -4.95
N VAL A 35 -5.73 2.42 -3.74
CA VAL A 35 -4.85 1.83 -2.73
C VAL A 35 -5.64 1.69 -1.44
N THR A 36 -5.70 0.50 -0.88
CA THR A 36 -6.43 0.27 0.37
C THR A 36 -5.72 -0.76 1.22
N LEU A 37 -5.47 -0.42 2.48
CA LEU A 37 -4.98 -1.36 3.48
C LEU A 37 -6.15 -1.91 4.28
N ARG A 38 -6.28 -3.24 4.35
CA ARG A 38 -7.27 -3.92 5.18
C ARG A 38 -6.61 -5.03 5.97
N ARG A 39 -6.59 -4.90 7.31
CA ARG A 39 -6.01 -5.92 8.21
C ARG A 39 -4.59 -6.33 7.82
N GLY A 40 -3.80 -5.33 7.41
CA GLY A 40 -2.45 -5.50 6.92
C GLY A 40 -2.31 -6.07 5.51
N HIS A 41 -3.40 -6.26 4.77
CA HIS A 41 -3.36 -6.60 3.36
C HIS A 41 -3.51 -5.35 2.49
N LEU A 42 -2.50 -5.03 1.70
CA LEU A 42 -2.52 -3.90 0.78
C LEU A 42 -3.10 -4.35 -0.56
N HIS A 43 -4.23 -3.77 -0.94
CA HIS A 43 -4.83 -3.92 -2.26
C HIS A 43 -4.48 -2.70 -3.09
N VAL A 44 -3.84 -2.94 -4.23
CA VAL A 44 -3.56 -1.91 -5.22
C VAL A 44 -4.25 -2.30 -6.51
N ARG A 45 -5.01 -1.38 -7.09
CA ARG A 45 -5.63 -1.58 -8.40
C ARG A 45 -4.99 -0.65 -9.40
N VAL A 46 -4.64 -1.16 -10.57
CA VAL A 46 -4.12 -0.35 -11.67
C VAL A 46 -4.98 -0.51 -12.93
N ASP A 47 -5.01 0.52 -13.76
CA ASP A 47 -5.82 0.54 -14.99
C ASP A 47 -5.13 -0.04 -16.22
N ASN A 48 -3.84 -0.35 -16.11
CA ASN A 48 -3.03 -0.82 -17.24
C ASN A 48 -2.38 -2.18 -16.94
N ALA A 49 -2.34 -3.07 -17.94
CA ALA A 49 -1.84 -4.44 -17.79
C ALA A 49 -0.29 -4.54 -17.68
N PRO A 50 0.52 -3.79 -18.47
CA PRO A 50 1.97 -3.84 -18.33
C PRO A 50 2.48 -3.41 -16.95
N LEU A 51 1.96 -2.29 -16.43
CA LEU A 51 2.27 -1.77 -15.11
C LEU A 51 1.82 -2.72 -14.01
N ARG A 52 0.68 -3.41 -14.16
CA ARG A 52 0.29 -4.44 -13.19
C ARG A 52 1.36 -5.51 -13.04
N GLN A 53 1.97 -5.91 -14.16
CA GLN A 53 3.05 -6.89 -14.16
C GLN A 53 4.33 -6.33 -13.54
N GLU A 54 4.76 -5.13 -13.94
CA GLU A 54 5.93 -4.44 -13.36
C GLU A 54 5.77 -4.23 -11.85
N LEU A 55 4.62 -3.69 -11.44
CA LEU A 55 4.26 -3.48 -10.04
C LEU A 55 4.21 -4.80 -9.27
N GLY A 56 3.79 -5.89 -9.92
CA GLY A 56 3.83 -7.24 -9.36
C GLY A 56 5.25 -7.69 -8.97
N TYR A 57 6.27 -7.31 -9.73
CA TYR A 57 7.68 -7.59 -9.39
C TYR A 57 8.20 -6.67 -8.28
N MET A 58 7.67 -5.45 -8.17
CA MET A 58 8.12 -4.45 -7.19
C MET A 58 7.32 -4.45 -5.87
N LYS A 59 6.20 -5.17 -5.80
CA LYS A 59 5.23 -5.09 -4.69
C LYS A 59 5.83 -5.37 -3.31
N GLU A 60 6.79 -6.29 -3.22
CA GLU A 60 7.47 -6.64 -1.97
C GLU A 60 8.35 -5.48 -1.52
N ARG A 61 9.10 -4.88 -2.44
CA ARG A 61 9.92 -3.70 -2.16
C ARG A 61 9.08 -2.50 -1.75
N LEU A 62 7.91 -2.30 -2.36
CA LEU A 62 6.98 -1.23 -1.96
C LEU A 62 6.41 -1.48 -0.57
N ALA A 63 6.07 -2.73 -0.23
CA ALA A 63 5.63 -3.07 1.13
C ALA A 63 6.71 -2.81 2.18
N GLU A 64 7.97 -3.11 1.88
CA GLU A 64 9.11 -2.78 2.75
C GLU A 64 9.21 -1.27 2.98
N LEU A 65 9.23 -0.46 1.91
CA LEU A 65 9.33 1.00 2.01
C LEU A 65 8.16 1.61 2.82
N LEU A 66 6.94 1.12 2.61
CA LEU A 66 5.78 1.55 3.40
C LEU A 66 5.92 1.17 4.88
N ASN A 67 6.41 -0.03 5.18
CA ASN A 67 6.64 -0.49 6.56
C ASN A 67 7.78 0.27 7.24
N GLU A 68 8.87 0.55 6.53
CA GLU A 68 9.97 1.40 6.99
C GLU A 68 9.45 2.77 7.40
N ARG A 69 8.59 3.36 6.56
CA ARG A 69 7.96 4.67 6.83
C ARG A 69 6.98 4.62 8.01
N CYS A 70 6.22 3.54 8.15
CA CYS A 70 5.38 3.30 9.33
C CYS A 70 6.19 3.06 10.62
N GLY A 71 7.48 2.69 10.52
CA GLY A 71 8.30 2.23 11.63
C GLY A 71 7.83 0.88 12.22
N ARG A 72 7.00 0.13 11.49
CA ARG A 72 6.41 -1.15 11.91
C ARG A 72 5.89 -1.95 10.72
N THR A 73 5.60 -3.23 10.94
CA THR A 73 4.94 -4.09 9.94
C THR A 73 3.43 -3.83 9.87
N ALA A 74 3.04 -2.81 9.12
CA ALA A 74 1.64 -2.52 8.77
C ALA A 74 1.19 -3.34 7.55
N VAL A 75 1.99 -3.38 6.49
CA VAL A 75 1.75 -4.18 5.28
C VAL A 75 2.36 -5.57 5.45
N ARG A 76 1.51 -6.60 5.45
CA ARG A 76 1.90 -8.02 5.58
C ARG A 76 1.88 -8.76 4.26
N SER A 77 1.04 -8.31 3.33
CA SER A 77 0.89 -8.91 2.01
C SER A 77 0.31 -7.90 1.03
N VAL A 78 0.63 -8.06 -0.26
CA VAL A 78 0.20 -7.15 -1.32
C VAL A 78 -0.45 -7.92 -2.47
N THR A 79 -1.61 -7.44 -2.92
CA THR A 79 -2.32 -7.93 -4.10
C THR A 79 -2.47 -6.80 -5.10
N ILE A 80 -2.10 -7.06 -6.36
CA ILE A 80 -2.25 -6.11 -7.46
C ILE A 80 -3.37 -6.60 -8.38
N GLY A 81 -4.40 -5.77 -8.57
CA GLY A 81 -5.57 -6.03 -9.41
C GLY A 81 -5.59 -5.19 -10.68
#